data_AF-A0AAI8KYT7-F1
#
_entry.id   AF-A0AAI8KYT7-F1
#
_cell.length_a   1.000
_cell.length_b   1.000
_cell.length_c   1.000
_cell.angle_alpha   90.00
_cell.angle_beta   90.00
_cell.angle_gamma   90.00
#
_symmetry.space_group_name_H-M   'P 1'
#
loop_
_entity.id
_entity.type
_entity.pdbx_description
1 polymer ?
#
loop_
_entity_poly.entity_id
_entity_poly.type
_entity_poly.pdbx_seq_one_letter_code
_entity_poly.pdbx_strand_id
1 'polypeptide(L)'
;MTSMFRTVMGADFDRLHPQLRRRFSVGLASGEACTGRGVMDRVWHGGAFVKPFLALGATRNILVPRPGRHVPFVIENVPYVDTYGRETVSFVRTFHLPGRPRRFDAQMVLSPKGDRILDYLGTHQHLASELHFHAEPDGSLLIRSGEHRFREGVVDVRVPELIGATAEVRESYDDEAGRFRIRVQVVNRRFGPLFGYEGSFEATYTDVTTCGVRPGLRPVREEARA
;
A
#
# COMPACT_ATOMS: atom_id res chain seq x y z
N MET A 1 17.46 2.47 15.05
CA MET A 1 16.22 3.20 14.70
C MET A 1 15.15 2.17 14.37
N THR A 2 13.90 2.41 14.77
CA THR A 2 12.75 1.52 14.52
C THR A 2 12.04 1.92 13.22
N SER A 3 11.40 0.98 12.52
CA SER A 3 10.61 1.30 11.32
C SER A 3 9.43 2.20 11.65
N MET A 4 8.95 2.98 10.66
CA MET A 4 7.75 3.83 10.83
C MET A 4 6.52 3.04 11.30
N PHE A 5 6.37 1.79 10.85
CA PHE A 5 5.27 0.92 11.25
C PHE A 5 5.35 0.55 12.72
N ARG A 6 6.54 0.21 13.23
CA ARG A 6 6.73 -0.06 14.66
C ARG A 6 6.50 1.18 15.50
N THR A 7 6.91 2.36 15.01
CA THR A 7 6.67 3.64 15.69
C THR A 7 5.16 3.90 15.88
N VAL A 8 4.35 3.71 14.83
CA VAL A 8 2.90 3.98 14.89
C VAL A 8 2.12 2.89 15.62
N MET A 9 2.49 1.61 15.47
CA MET A 9 1.81 0.50 16.15
C MET A 9 2.19 0.36 17.63
N GLY A 10 3.38 0.84 18.02
CA GLY A 10 3.89 0.68 19.37
C GLY A 10 3.95 -0.79 19.80
N ALA A 11 3.44 -1.11 20.99
CA ALA A 11 3.42 -2.46 21.54
C ALA A 11 2.58 -3.45 20.70
N ASP A 12 1.62 -2.95 19.91
CA ASP A 12 0.80 -3.79 19.03
C ASP A 12 1.64 -4.46 17.93
N PHE A 13 2.76 -3.84 17.54
CA PHE A 13 3.69 -4.40 16.58
C PHE A 13 4.27 -5.74 17.04
N ASP A 14 4.51 -5.89 18.34
CA ASP A 14 5.13 -7.11 18.89
C ASP A 14 4.17 -8.30 18.88
N ARG A 15 2.85 -8.05 18.74
CA ARG A 15 1.79 -9.07 18.61
C ARG A 15 1.66 -9.64 17.20
N LEU A 16 2.25 -8.99 16.20
CA LEU A 16 2.25 -9.49 14.83
C LEU A 16 3.07 -10.78 14.70
N HIS A 17 2.67 -11.60 13.74
CA HIS A 17 3.44 -12.77 13.34
C HIS A 17 4.90 -12.37 13.02
N PRO A 18 5.92 -13.17 13.42
CA PRO A 18 7.33 -12.81 13.21
C PRO A 18 7.69 -12.43 11.76
N GLN A 19 7.09 -13.11 10.78
CA GLN A 19 7.31 -12.80 9.35
C GLN A 19 6.70 -11.46 8.94
N LEU A 20 5.55 -11.08 9.51
CA LEU A 20 4.97 -9.74 9.31
C LEU A 20 5.83 -8.67 9.99
N ARG A 21 6.31 -8.91 11.21
CA ARG A 21 7.25 -7.98 11.88
C ARG A 21 8.47 -7.72 11.02
N ARG A 22 9.07 -8.76 10.42
CA ARG A 22 10.22 -8.59 9.50
C ARG A 22 9.83 -7.75 8.27
N ARG A 23 8.73 -8.11 7.60
CA ARG A 23 8.23 -7.42 6.41
C ARG A 23 7.96 -5.92 6.66
N PHE A 24 7.39 -5.58 7.81
CA PHE A 24 7.09 -4.19 8.21
C PHE A 24 8.21 -3.54 9.05
N SER A 25 9.36 -4.21 9.20
CA SER A 25 10.58 -3.60 9.74
C SER A 25 11.47 -2.99 8.65
N VAL A 26 11.16 -3.25 7.38
CA VAL A 26 11.77 -2.63 6.20
C VAL A 26 11.72 -1.10 6.34
N GLY A 27 12.88 -0.49 6.14
CA GLY A 27 13.10 0.93 6.38
C GLY A 27 14.56 1.31 6.18
N LEU A 28 14.85 2.61 6.08
CA LEU A 28 16.21 3.13 5.94
C LEU A 28 17.11 2.66 7.10
N ALA A 29 16.54 2.54 8.29
CA ALA A 29 17.23 2.02 9.48
C ALA A 29 17.72 0.57 9.34
N SER A 30 16.96 -0.27 8.63
CA SER A 30 17.33 -1.66 8.37
C SER A 30 18.27 -1.81 7.17
N GLY A 31 18.28 -0.84 6.26
CA GLY A 31 18.93 -0.96 4.96
C GLY A 31 18.29 -2.00 4.04
N GLU A 32 17.20 -2.65 4.44
CA GLU A 32 16.54 -3.68 3.65
C GLU A 32 15.41 -3.12 2.78
N ALA A 33 15.23 -3.71 1.60
CA ALA A 33 14.03 -3.67 0.79
C ALA A 33 13.40 -5.05 0.78
N CYS A 34 12.08 -5.10 0.66
CA CYS A 34 11.34 -6.35 0.56
C CYS A 34 10.66 -6.43 -0.82
N THR A 35 10.88 -7.55 -1.52
CA THR A 35 10.16 -7.85 -2.76
C THR A 35 9.33 -9.10 -2.55
N GLY A 36 8.01 -8.96 -2.67
CA GLY A 36 7.07 -10.06 -2.71
C GLY A 36 6.81 -10.53 -4.15
N ARG A 37 6.83 -11.84 -4.39
CA ARG A 37 6.43 -12.45 -5.68
C ARG A 37 5.42 -13.56 -5.44
N GLY A 38 4.34 -13.56 -6.21
CA GLY A 38 3.27 -14.54 -6.02
C GLY A 38 2.14 -14.39 -7.02
N VAL A 39 0.94 -14.78 -6.59
CA VAL A 39 -0.25 -14.86 -7.44
C VAL A 39 -1.45 -14.32 -6.67
N MET A 40 -2.22 -13.44 -7.32
CA MET A 40 -3.54 -13.03 -6.86
C MET A 40 -4.57 -14.03 -7.37
N ASP A 41 -5.16 -14.81 -6.46
CA ASP A 41 -6.19 -15.79 -6.76
C ASP A 41 -7.40 -15.12 -7.40
N ARG A 42 -7.73 -13.91 -6.92
CA ARG A 42 -8.83 -13.12 -7.43
C ARG A 42 -8.51 -11.63 -7.40
N VAL A 43 -8.77 -10.96 -8.51
CA VAL A 43 -8.88 -9.50 -8.62
C VAL A 43 -10.28 -9.19 -9.12
N TRP A 44 -11.00 -8.29 -8.45
CA TRP A 44 -12.39 -8.00 -8.77
C TRP A 44 -12.69 -6.51 -8.62
N HIS A 45 -13.78 -6.09 -9.25
CA HIS A 45 -14.33 -4.74 -9.15
C HIS A 45 -15.83 -4.80 -8.87
N GLY A 46 -16.38 -3.70 -8.36
CA GLY A 46 -17.82 -3.50 -8.18
C GLY A 46 -18.58 -3.47 -9.49
N GLY A 47 -19.89 -3.19 -9.39
CA GLY A 47 -20.80 -3.13 -10.53
C GLY A 47 -20.42 -2.07 -11.58
N ALA A 48 -21.08 -2.07 -12.74
CA ALA A 48 -20.71 -1.21 -13.86
C ALA A 48 -20.69 0.31 -13.54
N PHE A 49 -21.42 0.75 -12.51
CA PHE A 49 -21.45 2.15 -12.06
C PHE A 49 -20.13 2.64 -11.45
N VAL A 50 -19.22 1.73 -11.02
CA VAL A 50 -17.90 2.14 -10.48
C VAL A 50 -16.85 2.38 -11.58
N LYS A 51 -17.14 2.01 -12.84
CA LYS A 51 -16.23 2.15 -13.98
C LYS A 51 -15.63 3.55 -14.17
N PRO A 52 -16.36 4.68 -14.08
CA PRO A 52 -15.75 6.01 -14.24
C PRO A 52 -14.72 6.31 -13.12
N PHE A 53 -15.01 5.92 -11.88
CA PHE A 53 -14.08 6.08 -10.76
C PHE A 53 -12.83 5.20 -10.94
N LEU A 54 -13.02 3.95 -11.38
CA LEU A 54 -11.94 3.02 -11.71
C LEU A 54 -11.06 3.54 -12.85
N ALA A 55 -11.67 4.12 -13.89
CA ALA A 55 -10.94 4.69 -15.02
C ALA A 55 -10.07 5.88 -14.57
N LEU A 56 -10.62 6.79 -13.76
CA LEU A 56 -9.88 7.94 -13.25
C LEU A 56 -8.68 7.50 -12.41
N GLY A 57 -8.87 6.60 -11.43
CA GLY A 57 -7.76 6.12 -10.62
C GLY A 57 -6.76 5.25 -11.40
N ALA A 58 -7.19 4.54 -12.45
CA ALA A 58 -6.28 3.76 -13.29
C ALA A 58 -5.33 4.62 -14.14
N THR A 59 -5.68 5.86 -14.46
CA THR A 59 -4.74 6.78 -15.16
C THR A 59 -3.55 7.18 -14.30
N ARG A 60 -3.65 7.03 -12.97
CA ARG A 60 -2.64 7.48 -12.00
C ARG A 60 -1.98 6.34 -11.22
N ASN A 61 -2.17 5.09 -11.65
CA ASN A 61 -1.75 3.89 -10.90
C ASN A 61 -2.32 3.83 -9.48
N ILE A 62 -3.58 4.26 -9.30
CA ILE A 62 -4.29 4.20 -8.01
C ILE A 62 -5.26 3.01 -7.98
N LEU A 63 -5.57 2.39 -9.12
CA LEU A 63 -6.57 1.32 -9.21
C LEU A 63 -6.17 0.27 -10.23
N VAL A 64 -6.60 -0.98 -10.01
CA VAL A 64 -6.45 -2.09 -10.97
C VAL A 64 -7.77 -2.21 -11.74
N PRO A 65 -7.84 -1.73 -13.00
CA PRO A 65 -9.11 -1.52 -13.69
C PRO A 65 -9.74 -2.79 -14.28
N ARG A 66 -9.08 -3.95 -14.19
CA ARG A 66 -9.55 -5.20 -14.80
C ARG A 66 -9.62 -6.31 -13.76
N PRO A 67 -10.72 -7.08 -13.74
CA PRO A 67 -10.80 -8.26 -12.92
C PRO A 67 -9.93 -9.37 -13.53
N GLY A 68 -9.56 -10.34 -12.72
CA GLY A 68 -8.74 -11.47 -13.14
C GLY A 68 -8.72 -12.57 -12.09
N ARG A 69 -8.30 -13.76 -12.50
CA ARG A 69 -8.03 -14.89 -11.61
C ARG A 69 -6.64 -15.41 -11.90
N HIS A 70 -5.96 -15.90 -10.87
CA HIS A 70 -4.59 -16.41 -10.96
C HIS A 70 -3.63 -15.41 -11.63
N VAL A 71 -3.66 -14.15 -11.17
CA VAL A 71 -2.90 -13.06 -11.78
C VAL A 71 -1.50 -13.01 -11.15
N PRO A 72 -0.40 -13.18 -11.91
CA PRO A 72 0.94 -13.05 -11.36
C PRO A 72 1.17 -11.66 -10.79
N PHE A 73 1.78 -11.61 -9.61
CA PHE A 73 1.84 -10.44 -8.77
C PHE A 73 3.24 -10.21 -8.22
N VAL A 74 3.64 -8.95 -8.20
CA VAL A 74 4.87 -8.49 -7.55
C VAL A 74 4.54 -7.30 -6.67
N ILE A 75 5.07 -7.27 -5.44
CA ILE A 75 5.05 -6.10 -4.57
C ILE A 75 6.46 -5.72 -4.19
N GLU A 76 6.81 -4.45 -4.33
CA GLU A 76 8.13 -3.91 -4.01
C GLU A 76 7.96 -2.87 -2.91
N ASN A 77 8.61 -3.15 -1.77
CA ASN A 77 8.66 -2.36 -0.55
C ASN A 77 10.06 -1.78 -0.40
N VAL A 78 10.26 -0.55 -0.88
CA VAL A 78 11.60 0.05 -0.97
C VAL A 78 11.65 1.36 -0.20
N PRO A 79 12.48 1.45 0.86
CA PRO A 79 12.67 2.68 1.60
C PRO A 79 13.62 3.64 0.86
N TYR A 80 13.37 4.94 0.99
CA TYR A 80 14.21 5.99 0.46
C TYR A 80 14.01 7.30 1.23
N VAL A 81 14.95 8.24 1.10
CA VAL A 81 14.78 9.62 1.57
C VAL A 81 14.18 10.44 0.44
N ASP A 82 13.02 11.06 0.66
CA ASP A 82 12.38 11.93 -0.33
C ASP A 82 13.09 13.30 -0.44
N THR A 83 12.67 14.13 -1.39
CA THR A 83 13.24 15.48 -1.64
C THR A 83 13.03 16.45 -0.48
N TYR A 84 12.18 16.11 0.49
CA TYR A 84 11.93 16.87 1.72
C TYR A 84 12.68 16.31 2.93
N GLY A 85 13.53 15.30 2.74
CA GLY A 85 14.34 14.70 3.81
C GLY A 85 13.59 13.70 4.68
N ARG A 86 12.39 13.24 4.27
CA ARG A 86 11.57 12.29 5.04
C ARG A 86 11.89 10.87 4.63
N GLU A 87 11.93 9.95 5.60
CA GLU A 87 11.88 8.53 5.30
C GLU A 87 10.54 8.19 4.65
N THR A 88 10.61 7.64 3.45
CA THR A 88 9.46 7.20 2.66
C THR A 88 9.64 5.75 2.26
N VAL A 89 8.58 4.95 2.34
CA VAL A 89 8.59 3.59 1.82
C VAL A 89 7.63 3.50 0.65
N SER A 90 8.16 3.17 -0.53
CA SER A 90 7.34 2.85 -1.69
C SER A 90 6.73 1.47 -1.52
N PHE A 91 5.43 1.36 -1.79
CA PHE A 91 4.66 0.11 -1.87
C PHE A 91 4.11 -0.01 -3.29
N VAL A 92 4.94 -0.48 -4.21
CA VAL A 92 4.58 -0.62 -5.63
C VAL A 92 4.08 -2.03 -5.88
N ARG A 93 2.86 -2.16 -6.38
CA ARG A 93 2.23 -3.45 -6.68
C ARG A 93 2.01 -3.57 -8.17
N THR A 94 2.52 -4.64 -8.79
CA THR A 94 2.41 -4.90 -10.22
C THR A 94 1.59 -6.17 -10.46
N PHE A 95 0.48 -6.02 -11.19
CA PHE A 95 -0.46 -7.07 -11.57
C PHE A 95 -0.27 -7.40 -13.06
N HIS A 96 0.13 -8.64 -13.36
CA HIS A 96 0.39 -9.10 -14.73
C HIS A 96 -0.90 -9.59 -15.39
N LEU A 97 -1.76 -8.62 -15.73
CA LEU A 97 -3.03 -8.88 -16.41
C LEU A 97 -2.83 -9.02 -17.94
N PRO A 98 -3.73 -9.72 -18.65
CA PRO A 98 -3.68 -9.83 -20.10
C PRO A 98 -3.53 -8.49 -20.82
N GLY A 99 -2.59 -8.47 -21.77
CA GLY A 99 -2.23 -7.33 -22.61
C GLY A 99 -1.18 -6.40 -22.04
N ARG A 100 -1.30 -5.95 -20.78
CA ARG A 100 -0.46 -4.88 -20.22
C ARG A 100 -0.44 -4.97 -18.68
N PRO A 101 0.74 -5.03 -18.02
CA PRO A 101 0.81 -4.96 -16.57
C PRO A 101 0.11 -3.71 -16.03
N ARG A 102 -0.50 -3.83 -14.85
CA ARG A 102 -1.13 -2.70 -14.15
C ARG A 102 -0.43 -2.49 -12.81
N ARG A 103 -0.22 -1.23 -12.47
CA ARG A 103 0.45 -0.84 -11.25
C ARG A 103 -0.50 -0.16 -10.28
N PHE A 104 -0.32 -0.45 -9.01
CA PHE A 104 -0.88 0.29 -7.89
C PHE A 104 0.30 0.82 -7.07
N ASP A 105 0.52 2.12 -7.15
CA ASP A 105 1.66 2.79 -6.53
C ASP A 105 1.20 3.52 -5.27
N ALA A 106 1.95 3.34 -4.20
CA ALA A 106 1.71 3.96 -2.90
C ALA A 106 3.06 4.39 -2.30
N GLN A 107 3.08 5.51 -1.59
CA GLN A 107 4.25 5.99 -0.85
C GLN A 107 3.83 6.38 0.55
N MET A 108 4.40 5.67 1.52
CA MET A 108 4.08 5.86 2.93
C MET A 108 5.13 6.74 3.60
N VAL A 109 4.69 7.76 4.31
CA VAL A 109 5.53 8.63 5.14
C VAL A 109 4.98 8.68 6.55
N LEU A 110 5.88 8.81 7.52
CA LEU A 110 5.49 9.07 8.91
C LEU A 110 5.09 10.54 9.06
N SER A 111 4.00 10.81 9.79
CA SER A 111 3.60 12.18 10.13
C SER A 111 4.71 12.86 10.96
N PRO A 112 4.84 14.19 10.93
CA PRO A 112 5.85 14.90 11.74
C PRO A 112 5.71 14.66 13.25
N LYS A 113 4.51 14.32 13.72
CA LYS A 113 4.24 13.98 15.12
C LYS A 113 4.61 12.54 15.49
N GLY A 114 4.87 11.68 14.49
CA GLY A 114 5.18 10.27 14.70
C GLY A 114 3.98 9.40 15.08
N ASP A 115 2.76 9.90 14.91
CA ASP A 115 1.52 9.30 15.43
C ASP A 115 0.68 8.58 14.37
N ARG A 116 0.94 8.83 13.08
CA ARG A 116 0.20 8.25 11.96
C ARG A 116 1.07 8.12 10.73
N ILE A 117 0.74 7.16 9.86
CA ILE A 117 1.32 7.05 8.53
C ILE A 117 0.36 7.65 7.52
N LEU A 118 0.89 8.50 6.65
CA LEU A 118 0.19 8.97 5.46
C LEU A 118 0.62 8.15 4.26
N ASP A 119 -0.37 7.63 3.54
CA ASP A 119 -0.19 6.91 2.29
C ASP A 119 -0.60 7.81 1.12
N TYR A 120 0.39 8.22 0.32
CA TYR A 120 0.14 8.92 -0.93
C TYR A 120 -0.07 7.90 -2.05
N LEU A 121 -1.24 7.99 -2.67
CA LEU A 121 -1.64 7.09 -3.73
C LEU A 121 -1.29 7.66 -5.11
N GLY A 122 -0.79 6.75 -5.95
CA GLY A 122 -0.49 6.99 -7.35
C GLY A 122 0.84 7.68 -7.59
N THR A 123 1.13 7.94 -8.86
CA THR A 123 2.45 8.45 -9.29
C THR A 123 2.70 9.93 -8.97
N HIS A 124 1.67 10.69 -8.62
CA HIS A 124 1.74 12.15 -8.43
C HIS A 124 1.32 12.61 -7.02
N GLN A 125 0.99 11.66 -6.13
CA GLN A 125 0.65 11.92 -4.74
C GLN A 125 -0.52 12.91 -4.52
N HIS A 126 -1.52 12.91 -5.41
CA HIS A 126 -2.68 13.79 -5.27
C HIS A 126 -3.63 13.36 -4.17
N LEU A 127 -3.65 12.09 -3.81
CA LEU A 127 -4.55 11.55 -2.80
C LEU A 127 -3.70 11.05 -1.63
N ALA A 128 -3.82 11.72 -0.49
CA ALA A 128 -3.22 11.29 0.76
C ALA A 128 -4.29 10.60 1.60
N SER A 129 -3.95 9.45 2.17
CA SER A 129 -4.82 8.71 3.08
C SER A 129 -4.11 8.50 4.40
N GLU A 130 -4.78 8.80 5.51
CA GLU A 130 -4.33 8.31 6.81
C GLU A 130 -4.48 6.78 6.86
N LEU A 131 -3.53 6.09 7.50
CA LEU A 131 -3.57 4.66 7.71
C LEU A 131 -3.54 4.32 9.20
N HIS A 132 -4.44 3.44 9.61
CA HIS A 132 -4.51 2.86 10.95
C HIS A 132 -4.12 1.40 10.89
N PHE A 133 -3.16 1.00 11.70
CA PHE A 133 -2.60 -0.35 11.74
C PHE A 133 -3.01 -1.02 13.05
N HIS A 134 -3.39 -2.29 12.96
CA HIS A 134 -3.75 -3.10 14.11
C HIS A 134 -3.27 -4.54 13.96
N ALA A 135 -2.72 -5.11 15.01
CA ALA A 135 -2.47 -6.54 15.11
C ALA A 135 -3.73 -7.26 15.61
N GLU A 136 -4.24 -8.15 14.78
CA GLU A 136 -5.37 -9.00 15.10
C GLU A 136 -4.96 -10.12 16.09
N PRO A 137 -5.90 -10.76 16.79
CA PRO A 137 -5.60 -11.80 17.77
C PRO A 137 -4.83 -13.01 17.21
N ASP A 138 -4.96 -13.28 15.91
CA ASP A 138 -4.26 -14.35 15.18
C ASP A 138 -2.84 -13.95 14.73
N GLY A 139 -2.38 -12.76 15.10
CA GLY A 139 -1.08 -12.21 14.70
C GLY A 139 -1.06 -11.65 13.28
N SER A 140 -2.20 -11.61 12.58
CA SER A 140 -2.31 -10.93 11.28
C SER A 140 -2.33 -9.41 11.44
N LEU A 141 -1.96 -8.70 10.37
CA LEU A 141 -2.01 -7.25 10.30
C LEU A 141 -3.31 -6.81 9.61
N LEU A 142 -4.04 -5.91 10.24
CA LEU A 142 -5.14 -5.16 9.66
C LEU A 142 -4.71 -3.70 9.44
N ILE A 143 -4.92 -3.19 8.24
CA ILE A 143 -4.71 -1.79 7.89
C ILE A 143 -6.04 -1.22 7.39
N ARG A 144 -6.47 -0.10 7.95
CA ARG A 144 -7.66 0.63 7.51
C ARG A 144 -7.31 2.05 7.14
N SER A 145 -7.85 2.54 6.03
CA SER A 145 -7.74 3.94 5.68
C SER A 145 -8.67 4.81 6.52
N GLY A 146 -8.15 5.94 6.99
CA GLY A 146 -8.88 6.99 7.69
C GLY A 146 -9.34 8.11 6.74
N GLU A 147 -9.06 9.36 7.11
CA GLU A 147 -9.39 10.51 6.28
C GLU A 147 -8.59 10.53 4.98
N HIS A 148 -9.26 10.88 3.88
CA HIS A 148 -8.62 11.12 2.59
C HIS A 148 -8.59 12.61 2.26
N ARG A 149 -7.47 13.09 1.75
CA ARG A 149 -7.29 14.49 1.33
C ARG A 149 -6.75 14.55 -0.09
N PHE A 150 -7.34 15.42 -0.90
CA PHE A 150 -6.84 15.75 -2.23
C PHE A 150 -5.88 16.94 -2.14
N ARG A 151 -4.70 16.79 -2.74
CA ARG A 151 -3.58 17.74 -2.69
C ARG A 151 -2.99 18.00 -4.07
N GLU A 152 -3.14 19.24 -4.54
CA GLU A 152 -2.63 19.71 -5.83
C GLU A 152 -2.28 21.19 -5.70
N GLY A 153 -0.98 21.52 -5.80
CA GLY A 153 -0.51 22.89 -5.55
C GLY A 153 -1.03 23.44 -4.22
N VAL A 154 -1.71 24.58 -4.27
CA VAL A 154 -2.32 25.26 -3.10
C VAL A 154 -3.58 24.57 -2.57
N VAL A 155 -4.17 23.64 -3.32
CA VAL A 155 -5.39 22.93 -2.92
C VAL A 155 -5.03 21.87 -1.87
N ASP A 156 -5.70 21.92 -0.73
CA ASP A 156 -5.74 20.86 0.28
C ASP A 156 -7.19 20.74 0.76
N VAL A 157 -7.91 19.76 0.24
CA VAL A 157 -9.33 19.57 0.58
C VAL A 157 -9.58 18.14 1.01
N ARG A 158 -10.37 17.98 2.07
CA ARG A 158 -10.88 16.67 2.47
C ARG A 158 -11.76 16.11 1.35
N VAL A 159 -11.52 14.85 0.99
CA VAL A 159 -12.38 14.14 0.05
C VAL A 159 -13.73 13.90 0.73
N PRO A 160 -14.85 14.38 0.16
CA PRO A 160 -16.17 14.20 0.76
C PRO A 160 -16.49 12.72 0.96
N GLU A 161 -17.12 12.36 2.08
CA GLU A 161 -17.50 10.98 2.40
C GLU A 161 -18.41 10.33 1.34
N LEU A 162 -19.14 11.14 0.57
CA LEU A 162 -19.96 10.66 -0.54
C LEU A 162 -19.13 9.96 -1.61
N ILE A 163 -17.93 10.48 -1.90
CA ILE A 163 -17.03 9.94 -2.93
C ILE A 163 -15.81 9.21 -2.34
N GLY A 164 -15.51 9.41 -1.05
CA GLY A 164 -14.45 8.71 -0.35
C GLY A 164 -14.69 7.20 -0.26
N ALA A 165 -13.63 6.41 -0.16
CA ALA A 165 -13.73 4.95 -0.09
C ALA A 165 -12.75 4.41 0.94
N THR A 166 -13.25 3.58 1.86
CA THR A 166 -12.43 2.94 2.88
C THR A 166 -11.70 1.75 2.28
N ALA A 167 -10.38 1.77 2.34
CA ALA A 167 -9.52 0.64 2.06
C ALA A 167 -9.27 -0.16 3.35
N GLU A 168 -9.48 -1.47 3.26
CA GLU A 168 -9.10 -2.45 4.27
C GLU A 168 -8.10 -3.41 3.65
N VAL A 169 -6.95 -3.58 4.30
CA VAL A 169 -5.91 -4.53 3.92
C VAL A 169 -5.71 -5.47 5.10
N ARG A 170 -5.84 -6.77 4.87
CA ARG A 170 -5.43 -7.80 5.82
C ARG A 170 -4.25 -8.56 5.25
N GLU A 171 -3.13 -8.57 5.97
CA GLU A 171 -1.96 -9.40 5.66
C GLU A 171 -1.74 -10.42 6.78
N SER A 172 -1.62 -11.69 6.43
CA SER A 172 -1.26 -12.77 7.37
C SER A 172 -0.10 -13.59 6.80
N TYR A 173 0.48 -14.45 7.64
CA TYR A 173 1.48 -15.43 7.21
C TYR A 173 0.92 -16.83 7.45
N ASP A 174 1.09 -17.69 6.46
CA ASP A 174 0.67 -19.09 6.45
C ASP A 174 1.95 -19.94 6.61
N ASP A 175 2.18 -20.46 7.81
CA ASP A 175 3.40 -21.21 8.14
C ASP A 175 3.48 -22.56 7.41
N GLU A 176 2.34 -23.21 7.17
CA GLU A 176 2.29 -24.47 6.43
C GLU A 176 2.68 -24.27 4.96
N ALA A 177 2.17 -23.20 4.34
CA ALA A 177 2.49 -22.88 2.96
C ALA A 177 3.81 -22.11 2.79
N GLY A 178 4.36 -21.55 3.86
CA GLY A 178 5.53 -20.66 3.83
C GLY A 178 5.27 -19.37 3.03
N ARG A 179 4.04 -18.83 3.07
CA ARG A 179 3.61 -17.72 2.22
C ARG A 179 2.87 -16.64 3.00
N PHE A 180 3.04 -15.39 2.58
CA PHE A 180 2.15 -14.31 2.98
C PHE A 180 0.81 -14.46 2.27
N ARG A 181 -0.28 -14.19 2.98
CA ARG A 181 -1.62 -14.00 2.42
C ARG A 181 -1.96 -12.52 2.50
N ILE A 182 -2.56 -12.01 1.43
CA ILE A 182 -3.04 -10.62 1.38
C ILE A 182 -4.46 -10.60 0.87
N ARG A 183 -5.31 -9.81 1.54
CA ARG A 183 -6.65 -9.46 1.08
C ARG A 183 -6.79 -7.95 1.16
N VAL A 184 -7.17 -7.34 0.06
CA VAL A 184 -7.46 -5.91 -0.04
C VAL A 184 -8.87 -5.72 -0.53
N GLN A 185 -9.60 -4.85 0.16
CA GLN A 185 -10.94 -4.48 -0.21
C GLN A 185 -11.11 -2.97 -0.06
N VAL A 186 -11.63 -2.33 -1.10
CA VAL A 186 -11.97 -0.90 -1.08
C VAL A 186 -13.48 -0.77 -1.23
N VAL A 187 -14.11 -0.11 -0.28
CA VAL A 187 -15.56 0.02 -0.17
C VAL A 187 -15.93 1.50 -0.06
N ASN A 188 -16.84 1.96 -0.90
CA ASN A 188 -17.49 3.25 -0.68
C ASN A 188 -18.75 3.03 0.16
N ARG A 189 -18.99 3.92 1.11
CA ARG A 189 -20.11 3.83 2.06
C ARG A 189 -21.50 3.77 1.39
N ARG A 190 -21.68 4.44 0.24
CA ARG A 190 -22.98 4.50 -0.47
C ARG A 190 -23.07 3.52 -1.64
N PHE A 191 -21.95 3.34 -2.33
CA PHE A 191 -21.87 2.59 -3.58
C PHE A 191 -21.40 1.14 -3.37
N GLY A 192 -21.04 0.77 -2.15
CA GLY A 192 -20.61 -0.57 -1.80
C GLY A 192 -19.19 -0.87 -2.30
N PRO A 193 -18.85 -2.16 -2.50
CA PRO A 193 -17.52 -2.58 -2.87
C PRO A 193 -17.09 -2.01 -4.23
N LEU A 194 -15.97 -1.29 -4.26
CA LEU A 194 -15.42 -0.68 -5.47
C LEU A 194 -14.46 -1.62 -6.19
N PHE A 195 -13.51 -2.20 -5.46
CA PHE A 195 -12.59 -3.20 -5.96
C PHE A 195 -11.89 -3.92 -4.81
N GLY A 196 -11.25 -5.03 -5.15
CA GLY A 196 -10.41 -5.76 -4.21
C GLY A 196 -9.60 -6.84 -4.90
N TYR A 197 -8.67 -7.39 -4.15
CA TYR A 197 -7.89 -8.54 -4.57
C TYR A 197 -7.47 -9.38 -3.38
N GLU A 198 -7.29 -10.67 -3.62
CA GLU A 198 -6.75 -11.60 -2.64
C GLU A 198 -5.80 -12.59 -3.29
N GLY A 199 -4.80 -13.02 -2.53
CA GLY A 199 -3.81 -13.97 -3.01
C GLY A 199 -2.70 -14.22 -2.02
N SER A 200 -1.59 -14.73 -2.53
CA SER A 200 -0.41 -15.07 -1.73
C SER A 200 0.90 -14.75 -2.44
N PHE A 201 1.96 -14.55 -1.66
CA PHE A 201 3.29 -14.28 -2.17
C PHE A 201 4.38 -14.73 -1.19
N GLU A 202 5.58 -14.97 -1.71
CA GLU A 202 6.80 -15.12 -0.93
C GLU A 202 7.57 -13.81 -0.92
N ALA A 203 8.27 -13.50 0.17
CA ALA A 203 9.07 -12.29 0.30
C ALA A 203 10.56 -12.61 0.29
N THR A 204 11.31 -11.87 -0.52
CA THR A 204 12.78 -11.83 -0.51
C THR A 204 13.26 -10.47 -0.03
N TYR A 205 14.37 -10.45 0.70
CA TYR A 205 14.94 -9.21 1.27
C TYR A 205 16.29 -8.93 0.63
N THR A 206 16.53 -7.67 0.28
CA THR A 206 17.75 -7.23 -0.40
C THR A 206 18.24 -5.93 0.21
N ASP A 207 19.56 -5.75 0.24
CA ASP A 207 20.16 -4.50 0.70
C ASP A 207 19.91 -3.36 -0.31
N VAL A 208 19.28 -2.29 0.18
CA VAL A 208 18.93 -1.09 -0.59
C VAL A 208 20.17 -0.32 -1.03
N THR A 209 21.25 -0.35 -0.24
CA THR A 209 22.52 0.29 -0.58
C THR A 209 23.20 -0.37 -1.78
N THR A 210 22.93 -1.66 -2.01
CA THR A 210 23.49 -2.43 -3.12
C THR A 210 22.67 -2.29 -4.40
N CYS A 211 21.34 -2.20 -4.28
CA CYS A 211 20.43 -2.21 -5.44
C CYS A 211 19.93 -0.81 -5.85
N GLY A 212 20.01 0.18 -4.97
CA GLY A 212 19.36 1.48 -5.13
C GLY A 212 17.85 1.38 -5.28
N VAL A 213 17.20 2.52 -5.50
CA VAL A 213 15.77 2.56 -5.85
C VAL A 213 15.66 2.46 -7.37
N ARG A 214 15.11 1.35 -7.88
CA ARG A 214 14.92 1.19 -9.33
C ARG A 214 14.07 2.32 -9.92
N PRO A 215 14.35 2.76 -11.17
CA PRO A 215 13.51 3.73 -11.86
C PRO A 215 12.04 3.33 -11.83
N GLY A 216 11.18 4.30 -11.51
CA GLY A 216 9.74 4.09 -11.42
C GLY A 216 9.23 3.57 -10.07
N LEU A 217 10.08 3.32 -9.07
CA LEU A 217 9.62 3.08 -7.69
C LEU A 217 9.41 4.38 -6.90
N ARG A 218 9.99 5.49 -7.36
CA ARG A 218 9.69 6.84 -6.88
C ARG A 218 8.50 7.45 -7.64
N PRO A 219 7.71 8.30 -6.99
CA PRO A 219 6.70 9.08 -7.68
C PRO A 219 7.34 10.08 -8.63
N VAL A 220 6.55 10.58 -9.58
CA VAL A 220 6.93 11.68 -10.49
C VAL A 220 6.97 13.01 -9.74
N ARG A 221 6.13 13.15 -8.70
CA ARG A 221 6.04 14.33 -7.83
C ARG A 221 5.89 13.89 -6.38
N GLU A 222 6.64 14.53 -5.49
CA GLU A 222 6.52 14.35 -4.05
C GLU A 222 5.74 15.51 -3.44
N GLU A 223 4.87 15.21 -2.47
CA GLU A 223 4.01 16.17 -1.79
C GLU A 223 4.61 16.54 -0.42
N ALA A 224 4.93 17.81 -0.22
CA ALA A 224 5.63 18.32 0.97
C ALA A 224 4.83 18.16 2.27
N ARG A 225 3.50 18.20 2.20
CA ARG A 225 2.62 18.22 3.38
C ARG A 225 2.47 16.83 3.97
N ALA A 226 3.04 16.56 5.15
CA ALA A 226 2.82 15.34 5.95
C ALA A 226 1.96 15.59 7.21
#